data_AF-A0A8E1C1F3-F1
#
_entry.id   AF-A0A8E1C1F3-F1
#
_cell.length_a   1.000
_cell.length_b   1.000
_cell.length_c   1.000
_cell.angle_alpha   90.00
_cell.angle_beta   90.00
_cell.angle_gamma   90.00
#
_symmetry.space_group_name_H-M   'P 1'
#
loop_
_entity.id
_entity.type
_entity.pdbx_description
1 polymer ?
#
loop_
_entity_poly.entity_id
_entity_poly.type
_entity_poly.pdbx_seq_one_letter_code
_entity_poly.pdbx_strand_id
1 'polypeptide(L)'
;RLAAMAGGIAPADQLFAAADENDDPARPHCVAVAARADMQHWLLWAQHHGLDPDIIVPAPLLLPEPQEGFERGVIGGEAVLRGADLALAGDLALPELVGDAVVRDVPAGQIDARAIAALDRPPLDLRQGDFAKRVRRSFDKRTMARIALWSALILLVSLSIALVGLAKRHFAASGLDAESLALARQVVPGANDLLQAEVEMDRRLAARGAGGYAFTAPVSGLLSAMQDVPGVSLTALSRDPDGMIRATLAAAKGDDINSVLLALQAAGFTITATPSQDPGGRMLADITVRS
;
A
#
# COMPACT_ATOMS: atom_id res chain seq x y z
N ARG A 1 21.92 -12.30 29.30
CA ARG A 1 21.77 -13.63 28.65
C ARG A 1 23.09 -14.14 28.07
N LEU A 2 23.67 -13.52 27.03
CA LEU A 2 24.94 -13.99 26.43
C LEU A 2 26.10 -14.08 27.44
N ALA A 3 26.29 -13.06 28.27
CA ALA A 3 27.31 -13.07 29.32
C ALA A 3 27.11 -14.22 30.34
N ALA A 4 25.86 -14.51 30.70
CA ALA A 4 25.54 -15.59 31.63
C ALA A 4 25.83 -16.98 31.01
N MET A 5 25.54 -17.16 29.72
CA MET A 5 25.86 -18.41 29.01
C MET A 5 27.37 -18.60 28.85
N ALA A 6 28.13 -17.53 28.66
CA ALA A 6 29.59 -17.58 28.58
C ALA A 6 30.25 -17.98 29.91
N GLY A 7 29.59 -17.72 31.04
CA GLY A 7 30.02 -18.17 32.37
C GLY A 7 29.56 -19.58 32.74
N GLY A 8 28.84 -20.27 31.86
CA GLY A 8 28.35 -21.63 32.09
C GLY A 8 29.44 -22.69 32.00
N ILE A 9 29.22 -23.82 32.66
CA ILE A 9 30.16 -24.96 32.68
C ILE A 9 30.16 -25.71 31.33
N ALA A 10 29.05 -25.65 30.59
CA ALA A 10 28.90 -26.27 29.28
C ALA A 10 29.06 -25.27 28.13
N PRO A 11 29.35 -25.74 26.90
CA PRO A 11 29.36 -24.91 25.70
C PRO A 11 28.08 -24.10 25.52
N ALA A 12 28.20 -22.85 25.06
CA ALA A 12 27.07 -21.92 24.97
C ALA A 12 25.95 -22.41 24.01
N ASP A 13 26.27 -23.20 23.00
CA ASP A 13 25.29 -23.81 22.09
C ASP A 13 24.41 -24.87 22.77
N GLN A 14 24.90 -25.49 23.85
CA GLN A 14 24.18 -26.48 24.65
C GLN A 14 23.38 -25.86 25.80
N LEU A 15 23.62 -24.58 26.08
CA LEU A 15 22.95 -23.84 27.13
C LEU A 15 21.76 -23.03 26.59
N PHE A 16 20.81 -22.79 27.46
CA PHE A 16 19.68 -21.90 27.28
C PHE A 16 19.64 -20.91 28.45
N ALA A 17 19.32 -19.65 28.16
CA ALA A 17 19.20 -18.61 29.16
C ALA A 17 17.83 -17.92 29.08
N ALA A 18 17.13 -17.89 30.21
CA ALA A 18 15.91 -17.12 30.43
C ALA A 18 16.21 -15.95 31.35
N ALA A 19 15.56 -14.81 31.14
CA ALA A 19 15.69 -13.65 32.02
C ALA A 19 14.33 -13.28 32.62
N ASP A 20 14.37 -12.61 33.76
CA ASP A 20 13.23 -11.96 34.35
C ASP A 20 12.62 -10.87 33.45
N GLU A 21 11.36 -10.53 33.73
CA GLU A 21 10.72 -9.33 33.20
C GLU A 21 11.03 -8.17 34.14
N ASN A 22 12.09 -7.43 33.83
CA ASN A 22 12.46 -6.20 34.53
C ASN A 22 12.59 -5.05 33.52
N ASP A 23 11.72 -4.05 33.65
CA ASP A 23 11.72 -2.85 32.81
C ASP A 23 12.59 -1.71 33.37
N ASP A 24 13.06 -1.84 34.62
CA ASP A 24 13.90 -0.84 35.28
C ASP A 24 15.38 -1.09 34.98
N PRO A 25 16.05 -0.20 34.20
CA PRO A 25 17.46 -0.35 33.86
C PRO A 25 18.40 -0.19 35.07
N ALA A 26 17.93 0.36 36.20
CA ALA A 26 18.73 0.51 37.41
C ALA A 26 18.80 -0.78 38.24
N ARG A 27 17.88 -1.73 38.02
CA ARG A 27 17.84 -3.02 38.73
C ARG A 27 18.54 -4.09 37.90
N PRO A 28 19.43 -4.92 38.51
CA PRO A 28 20.07 -6.01 37.79
C PRO A 28 19.02 -7.04 37.34
N HIS A 29 19.21 -7.58 36.13
CA HIS A 29 18.40 -8.67 35.61
C HIS A 29 18.80 -10.01 36.24
N CYS A 30 17.82 -10.75 36.76
CA CYS A 30 18.00 -12.15 37.09
C CYS A 30 17.99 -12.99 35.79
N VAL A 31 19.01 -13.83 35.62
CA VAL A 31 19.13 -14.71 34.44
C VAL A 31 19.33 -16.14 34.93
N ALA A 32 18.41 -17.02 34.58
CA ALA A 32 18.56 -18.45 34.80
C ALA A 32 19.20 -19.09 33.56
N VAL A 33 20.19 -19.94 33.78
CA VAL A 33 20.86 -20.72 32.73
C VAL A 33 20.66 -22.19 33.01
N ALA A 34 20.19 -22.93 32.01
CA ALA A 34 19.97 -24.37 32.10
C ALA A 34 20.51 -25.06 30.83
N ALA A 35 20.87 -26.34 30.93
CA ALA A 35 21.19 -27.11 29.75
C ALA A 35 19.92 -27.35 28.92
N ARG A 36 20.06 -27.30 27.60
CA ARG A 36 18.95 -27.56 26.66
C ARG A 36 18.41 -28.98 26.82
N ALA A 37 19.30 -29.93 27.09
CA ALA A 37 18.93 -31.33 27.31
C ALA A 37 18.01 -31.49 28.54
N ASP A 38 18.32 -30.79 29.65
CA ASP A 38 17.52 -30.84 30.88
C ASP A 38 16.14 -30.20 30.66
N MET A 39 16.08 -29.04 30.01
CA MET A 39 14.80 -28.41 29.63
C MET A 39 13.93 -29.32 28.76
N GLN A 40 14.52 -30.01 27.77
CA GLN A 40 13.81 -30.99 26.96
C GLN A 40 13.33 -32.17 27.79
N HIS A 41 14.18 -32.68 28.68
CA HIS A 41 13.84 -33.78 29.56
C HIS A 41 12.65 -33.45 30.47
N TRP A 42 12.65 -32.29 31.12
CA TRP A 42 11.55 -31.85 31.98
C TRP A 42 10.23 -31.70 31.21
N LEU A 43 10.26 -31.13 30.01
CA LEU A 43 9.07 -30.99 29.16
C LEU A 43 8.53 -32.34 28.68
N LEU A 44 9.41 -33.26 28.29
CA LEU A 44 9.02 -34.62 27.89
C LEU A 44 8.46 -35.41 29.07
N TRP A 45 9.08 -35.28 30.25
CA TRP A 45 8.57 -35.88 31.48
C TRP A 45 7.16 -35.37 31.79
N ALA A 46 6.94 -34.05 31.72
CA ALA A 46 5.63 -33.46 31.94
C ALA A 46 4.60 -33.99 30.94
N GLN A 47 4.96 -34.02 29.65
CA GLN A 47 4.09 -34.53 28.60
C GLN A 47 3.71 -36.01 28.79
N HIS A 48 4.65 -36.84 29.23
CA HIS A 48 4.39 -38.26 29.51
C HIS A 48 3.37 -38.45 30.64
N HIS A 49 3.31 -37.50 31.58
CA HIS A 49 2.32 -37.48 32.66
C HIS A 49 1.05 -36.70 32.29
N GLY A 50 0.86 -36.33 31.02
CA GLY A 50 -0.31 -35.61 30.53
C GLY A 50 -0.33 -34.12 30.89
N LEU A 51 0.80 -33.56 31.31
CA LEU A 51 0.96 -32.15 31.65
C LEU A 51 1.57 -31.38 30.47
N ASP A 52 1.05 -30.18 30.18
CA ASP A 52 1.64 -29.24 29.23
C ASP A 52 1.87 -27.89 29.92
N PRO A 53 2.96 -27.75 30.69
CA PRO A 53 3.17 -26.61 31.57
C PRO A 53 3.21 -25.31 30.77
N ASP A 54 2.37 -24.34 31.14
CA ASP A 54 2.41 -22.99 30.55
C ASP A 54 3.65 -22.22 30.99
N ILE A 55 4.02 -22.37 32.26
CA ILE A 55 5.16 -21.71 32.90
C ILE A 55 6.08 -22.74 33.56
N ILE A 56 7.37 -22.45 33.63
CA ILE A 56 8.34 -23.24 34.41
C ILE A 56 9.19 -22.26 35.21
N VAL A 57 9.16 -22.37 36.54
CA VAL A 57 9.85 -21.45 37.46
C VAL A 57 10.92 -22.19 38.26
N PRO A 58 12.15 -21.68 38.38
CA PRO A 58 13.16 -22.25 39.27
C PRO A 58 12.68 -22.25 40.73
N ALA A 59 12.70 -23.41 41.39
CA ALA A 59 12.10 -23.60 42.72
C ALA A 59 12.57 -22.58 43.79
N PRO A 60 13.88 -22.26 43.93
CA PRO A 60 14.31 -21.32 44.97
C PRO A 60 13.77 -19.90 44.76
N LEU A 61 13.37 -19.52 43.54
CA LEU A 61 12.77 -18.21 43.25
C LEU A 61 11.33 -18.08 43.77
N LEU A 62 10.72 -19.16 44.26
CA LEU A 62 9.44 -19.10 44.98
C LEU A 62 9.58 -18.60 46.42
N LEU A 63 10.81 -18.56 46.95
CA LEU A 63 11.09 -17.94 48.26
C LEU A 63 11.05 -16.40 48.17
N PRO A 64 10.76 -15.70 49.28
CA PRO A 64 10.99 -14.26 49.39
C PRO A 64 12.39 -13.84 48.97
N GLU A 65 12.49 -12.67 48.33
CA GLU A 65 13.78 -12.04 48.04
C GLU A 65 14.31 -11.47 49.36
N PRO A 66 15.42 -12.00 49.91
CA PRO A 66 15.99 -11.47 51.13
C PRO A 66 16.61 -10.10 50.88
N GLN A 67 16.50 -9.22 51.88
CA GLN A 67 17.30 -7.99 51.94
C GLN A 67 18.73 -8.29 52.43
N GLU A 68 18.86 -9.23 53.38
CA GLU A 68 20.14 -9.69 53.93
C GLU A 68 20.05 -11.19 54.27
N GLY A 69 21.18 -11.89 54.10
CA GLY A 69 21.28 -13.32 54.40
C GLY A 69 20.55 -14.20 53.40
N PHE A 70 20.00 -15.32 53.89
CA PHE A 70 19.34 -16.32 53.08
C PHE A 70 17.95 -16.65 53.62
N GLU A 71 17.03 -16.88 52.71
CA GLU A 71 15.74 -17.50 52.97
C GLU A 71 15.83 -18.98 52.62
N ARG A 72 15.34 -19.86 53.50
CA ARG A 72 15.34 -21.31 53.33
C ARG A 72 13.91 -21.83 53.35
N GLY A 73 13.58 -22.74 52.45
CA GLY A 73 12.28 -23.41 52.45
C GLY A 73 12.39 -24.83 51.94
N VAL A 74 11.26 -25.54 51.94
CA VAL A 74 11.16 -26.90 51.39
C VAL A 74 10.15 -26.91 50.25
N ILE A 75 10.56 -27.35 49.07
CA ILE A 75 9.73 -27.42 47.86
C ILE A 75 9.92 -28.80 47.23
N GLY A 76 8.83 -29.52 46.96
CA GLY A 76 8.91 -30.86 46.39
C GLY A 76 9.62 -31.89 47.29
N GLY A 77 9.74 -31.62 48.59
CA GLY A 77 10.48 -32.45 49.54
C GLY A 77 11.97 -32.14 49.64
N GLU A 78 12.48 -31.19 48.85
CA GLU A 78 13.88 -30.78 48.87
C GLU A 78 14.05 -29.39 49.51
N ALA A 79 15.16 -29.22 50.24
CA ALA A 79 15.53 -27.91 50.78
C ALA A 79 15.99 -26.99 49.64
N VAL A 80 15.49 -25.77 49.63
CA VAL A 80 15.88 -24.71 48.69
C VAL A 80 16.34 -23.48 49.47
N LEU A 81 17.29 -22.74 48.91
CA LEU A 81 17.89 -21.58 49.54
C LEU A 81 17.95 -20.42 48.55
N ARG A 82 17.49 -19.23 48.97
CA ARG A 82 17.53 -18.01 48.17
C ARG A 82 18.26 -16.91 48.94
N GLY A 83 19.32 -16.39 48.34
CA GLY A 83 20.01 -15.16 48.73
C GLY A 83 19.61 -13.99 47.83
N ALA A 84 20.29 -12.85 47.99
CA ALA A 84 20.06 -11.67 47.15
C ALA A 84 20.49 -11.92 45.68
N ASP A 85 21.68 -12.48 45.50
CA ASP A 85 22.29 -12.71 44.18
C ASP A 85 22.45 -14.20 43.82
N LEU A 86 21.98 -15.10 44.68
CA LEU A 86 22.18 -16.54 44.54
C LEU A 86 20.91 -17.33 44.87
N ALA A 87 20.67 -18.41 44.13
CA ALA A 87 19.56 -19.32 44.32
C ALA A 87 20.06 -20.76 44.19
N LEU A 88 19.85 -21.58 45.21
CA LEU A 88 20.39 -22.94 45.31
C LEU A 88 19.25 -23.92 45.62
N ALA A 89 19.31 -25.09 45.00
CA ALA A 89 18.37 -26.18 45.24
C ALA A 89 19.09 -27.40 45.82
N GLY A 90 18.38 -28.15 46.66
CA GLY A 90 18.75 -29.48 47.11
C GLY A 90 20.15 -29.57 47.69
N ASP A 91 20.95 -30.44 47.07
CA ASP A 91 22.32 -30.78 47.43
C ASP A 91 23.31 -29.62 47.34
N LEU A 92 22.97 -28.56 46.58
CA LEU A 92 23.80 -27.36 46.47
C LEU A 92 23.57 -26.35 47.60
N ALA A 93 22.53 -26.51 48.40
CA ALA A 93 22.26 -25.67 49.58
C ALA A 93 23.16 -26.05 50.77
N LEU A 94 24.47 -26.07 50.54
CA LEU A 94 25.49 -26.53 51.47
C LEU A 94 25.77 -25.48 52.57
N PRO A 95 25.90 -25.89 53.84
CA PRO A 95 26.24 -24.99 54.95
C PRO A 95 27.53 -24.20 54.72
N GLU A 96 28.52 -24.79 54.03
CA GLU A 96 29.79 -24.15 53.71
C GLU A 96 29.62 -22.92 52.80
N LEU A 97 28.58 -22.92 51.95
CA LEU A 97 28.29 -21.82 51.03
C LEU A 97 27.49 -20.70 51.69
N VAL A 98 26.75 -21.04 52.76
CA VAL A 98 26.01 -20.09 53.60
C VAL A 98 26.97 -19.35 54.56
N GLY A 99 28.00 -20.03 55.06
CA GLY A 99 28.93 -19.47 56.03
C GLY A 99 28.23 -18.99 57.31
N ASP A 100 28.59 -17.80 57.80
CA ASP A 100 27.98 -17.18 58.98
C ASP A 100 26.73 -16.34 58.66
N ALA A 101 26.21 -16.40 57.43
CA ALA A 101 25.05 -15.61 57.03
C ALA A 101 23.78 -16.05 57.77
N VAL A 102 22.93 -15.07 58.12
CA VAL A 102 21.64 -15.35 58.77
C VAL A 102 20.73 -16.09 57.79
N VAL A 103 20.26 -17.27 58.20
CA VAL A 103 19.25 -18.05 57.46
C VAL A 103 17.91 -17.93 58.15
N ARG A 104 16.88 -17.51 57.41
CA ARG A 104 15.50 -17.45 57.86
C ARG A 104 14.69 -18.56 57.19
N ASP A 105 13.96 -19.31 58.01
CA ASP A 105 13.07 -20.35 57.50
C ASP A 105 11.73 -19.76 57.06
N VAL A 106 11.37 -20.07 55.83
CA VAL A 106 10.15 -19.64 55.17
C VAL A 106 9.07 -20.69 55.40
N PRO A 107 7.93 -20.34 56.01
CA PRO A 107 6.86 -21.29 56.27
C PRO A 107 6.20 -21.73 54.96
N ALA A 108 5.79 -23.01 54.89
CA ALA A 108 5.19 -23.61 53.71
C ALA A 108 4.00 -22.81 53.16
N GLY A 109 3.12 -22.29 54.03
CA GLY A 109 1.98 -21.48 53.59
C GLY A 109 2.36 -20.19 52.87
N GLN A 110 3.54 -19.61 53.14
CA GLN A 110 4.04 -18.47 52.39
C GLN A 110 4.60 -18.87 51.02
N ILE A 111 5.23 -20.05 50.94
CA ILE A 111 5.71 -20.63 49.67
C ILE A 111 4.52 -20.96 48.76
N ASP A 112 3.46 -21.55 49.30
CA ASP A 112 2.24 -21.88 48.55
C ASP A 112 1.57 -20.60 48.01
N ALA A 113 1.45 -19.57 48.85
CA ALA A 113 0.91 -18.28 48.42
C ALA A 113 1.74 -17.65 47.29
N ARG A 114 3.07 -17.79 47.35
CA ARG A 114 4.00 -17.33 46.30
C ARG A 114 3.88 -18.15 45.02
N ALA A 115 3.75 -19.48 45.13
CA ALA A 115 3.54 -20.36 43.99
C ALA A 115 2.23 -20.02 43.25
N ILE A 116 1.16 -19.72 43.99
CA ILE A 116 -0.10 -19.25 43.41
C ILE A 116 0.09 -17.88 42.74
N ALA A 117 0.77 -16.94 43.39
CA ALA A 117 1.03 -15.62 42.80
C ALA A 117 1.90 -15.70 41.53
N ALA A 118 2.82 -16.65 41.47
CA ALA A 118 3.68 -16.89 40.30
C ALA A 118 2.90 -17.37 39.06
N LEU A 119 1.65 -17.84 39.21
CA LEU A 119 0.79 -18.16 38.07
C LEU A 119 0.40 -16.91 37.25
N ASP A 120 0.27 -15.76 37.92
CA ASP A 120 -0.06 -14.48 37.27
C ASP A 120 1.21 -13.68 36.94
N ARG A 121 2.18 -13.65 37.86
CA ARG A 121 3.46 -12.96 37.69
C ARG A 121 4.61 -13.84 38.14
N PRO A 122 5.13 -14.71 37.26
CA PRO A 122 6.27 -15.54 37.60
C PRO A 122 7.51 -14.66 37.84
N PRO A 123 8.31 -14.93 38.87
CA PRO A 123 9.54 -14.17 39.13
C PRO A 123 10.55 -14.32 37.98
N LEU A 124 10.59 -15.51 37.38
CA LEU A 124 11.34 -15.81 36.16
C LEU A 124 10.70 -17.04 35.52
N ASP A 125 10.39 -16.96 34.24
CA ASP A 125 9.82 -18.08 33.46
C ASP A 125 10.86 -18.67 32.51
N LEU A 126 11.11 -19.97 32.60
CA LEU A 126 12.00 -20.71 31.70
C LEU A 126 11.33 -21.06 30.35
N ARG A 127 10.00 -20.89 30.21
CA ARG A 127 9.26 -21.09 28.95
C ARG A 127 9.44 -19.90 28.00
N GLN A 128 10.70 -19.59 27.69
CA GLN A 128 11.11 -18.50 26.81
C GLN A 128 11.98 -19.00 25.64
N GLY A 129 12.13 -18.17 24.61
CA GLY A 129 13.00 -18.45 23.46
C GLY A 129 12.63 -19.77 22.77
N ASP A 130 13.62 -20.66 22.63
CA ASP A 130 13.46 -21.96 21.95
C ASP A 130 12.48 -22.90 22.66
N PHE A 131 12.25 -22.69 23.96
CA PHE A 131 11.32 -23.46 24.80
C PHE A 131 10.01 -22.73 25.07
N ALA A 132 9.80 -21.57 24.45
CA ALA A 132 8.57 -20.82 24.57
C ALA A 132 7.39 -21.67 24.11
N LYS A 133 6.35 -21.74 24.94
CA LYS A 133 5.10 -22.37 24.53
C LYS A 133 4.58 -21.60 23.33
N ARG A 134 4.43 -22.26 22.20
CA ARG A 134 3.77 -21.69 21.01
C ARG A 134 2.27 -21.64 21.25
N VAL A 135 1.84 -20.94 22.29
CA VAL A 135 0.44 -20.62 22.50
C VAL A 135 0.09 -19.61 21.41
N ARG A 136 -0.92 -19.95 20.62
CA ARG A 136 -1.57 -19.01 19.71
C ARG A 136 -1.99 -17.83 20.60
N ARG A 137 -1.22 -16.73 20.55
CA ARG A 137 -1.39 -15.53 21.38
C ARG A 137 -2.90 -15.34 21.56
N SER A 138 -3.36 -15.40 22.81
CA SER A 138 -4.73 -15.04 23.14
C SER A 138 -4.85 -13.57 22.78
N PHE A 139 -5.18 -13.29 21.51
CA PHE A 139 -5.48 -11.96 21.06
C PHE A 139 -6.64 -11.51 21.91
N ASP A 140 -6.36 -10.55 22.79
CA ASP A 140 -7.41 -9.95 23.58
C ASP A 140 -8.45 -9.39 22.62
N LYS A 141 -9.57 -10.09 22.50
CA LYS A 141 -10.65 -9.77 21.57
C LYS A 141 -11.13 -8.33 21.79
N ARG A 142 -11.00 -7.80 23.02
CA ARG A 142 -11.33 -6.42 23.34
C ARG A 142 -10.36 -5.44 22.72
N THR A 143 -9.06 -5.71 22.79
CA THR A 143 -8.03 -4.90 22.16
C THR A 143 -8.16 -4.92 20.63
N MET A 144 -8.39 -6.09 20.03
CA MET A 144 -8.68 -6.20 18.59
C MET A 144 -9.96 -5.47 18.18
N ALA A 145 -11.04 -5.57 18.97
CA ALA A 145 -12.28 -4.83 18.72
C ALA A 145 -12.07 -3.31 18.80
N ARG A 146 -11.28 -2.83 19.76
CA ARG A 146 -10.91 -1.41 19.85
C ARG A 146 -10.10 -0.97 18.62
N ILE A 147 -9.10 -1.73 18.22
CA ILE A 147 -8.28 -1.42 17.03
C ILE A 147 -9.18 -1.38 15.78
N ALA A 148 -10.04 -2.40 15.60
CA ALA A 148 -10.97 -2.45 14.47
C ALA A 148 -11.95 -1.27 14.46
N LEU A 149 -12.47 -0.87 15.63
CA LEU A 149 -13.33 0.30 15.77
C LEU A 149 -12.61 1.59 15.34
N TRP A 150 -11.39 1.80 15.83
CA TRP A 150 -10.60 2.98 15.47
C TRP A 150 -10.23 3.00 13.98
N SER A 151 -9.85 1.86 13.40
CA SER A 151 -9.60 1.74 11.96
C SER A 151 -10.85 2.02 11.13
N ALA A 152 -12.03 1.51 11.54
CA ALA A 152 -13.29 1.78 10.86
C ALA A 152 -13.70 3.25 10.93
N LEU A 153 -13.49 3.89 12.09
CA LEU A 153 -13.76 5.32 12.28
C LEU A 153 -12.87 6.18 11.37
N ILE A 154 -11.57 5.87 11.30
CA ILE A 154 -10.62 6.58 10.42
C ILE A 154 -11.02 6.42 8.96
N LEU A 155 -11.41 5.21 8.54
CA LEU A 155 -11.86 4.94 7.18
C LEU A 155 -13.14 5.75 6.85
N LEU A 156 -14.09 5.80 7.78
CA LEU A 156 -15.35 6.54 7.60
C LEU A 156 -15.12 8.05 7.52
N VAL A 157 -14.21 8.60 8.32
CA VAL A 157 -13.82 10.02 8.24
C VAL A 157 -13.13 10.31 6.90
N SER A 158 -12.21 9.44 6.46
CA SER A 158 -11.55 9.58 5.17
C SER A 158 -12.53 9.57 3.99
N LEU A 159 -13.49 8.63 4.00
CA LEU A 159 -14.55 8.54 3.00
C LEU A 159 -15.46 9.79 3.02
N SER A 160 -15.80 10.29 4.20
CA SER A 160 -16.62 11.50 4.36
C SER A 160 -15.95 12.73 3.75
N ILE A 161 -14.64 12.89 3.96
CA ILE A 161 -13.86 13.99 3.36
C ILE A 161 -13.89 13.91 1.83
N ALA A 162 -13.73 12.70 1.26
CA ALA A 162 -13.80 12.48 -0.18
C ALA A 162 -15.20 12.81 -0.75
N LEU A 163 -16.27 12.39 -0.07
CA LEU A 163 -17.65 12.67 -0.47
C LEU A 163 -17.97 14.17 -0.42
N VAL A 164 -17.56 14.87 0.64
CA VAL A 164 -17.73 16.34 0.74
C VAL A 164 -16.95 17.04 -0.38
N GLY A 165 -15.74 16.57 -0.68
CA GLY A 165 -14.94 17.07 -1.80
C GLY A 165 -15.64 16.90 -3.15
N LEU A 166 -16.24 15.74 -3.39
CA LEU A 166 -16.97 15.45 -4.62
C LEU A 166 -18.26 16.27 -4.75
N ALA A 167 -19.04 16.37 -3.68
CA ALA A 167 -20.25 17.19 -3.65
C ALA A 167 -19.95 18.66 -3.93
N LYS A 168 -18.92 19.23 -3.28
CA LYS A 168 -18.52 20.63 -3.51
C LYS A 168 -18.07 20.88 -4.95
N ARG A 169 -17.38 19.92 -5.58
CA ARG A 169 -16.97 20.00 -6.98
C ARG A 169 -18.16 19.94 -7.93
N HIS A 170 -19.16 19.10 -7.67
CA HIS A 170 -20.39 19.07 -8.46
C HIS A 170 -21.16 20.39 -8.38
N PHE A 171 -21.30 20.98 -7.18
CA PHE A 171 -21.96 22.28 -7.05
C PHE A 171 -21.19 23.42 -7.75
N ALA A 172 -19.86 23.40 -7.71
CA ALA A 172 -19.04 24.40 -8.40
C ALA A 172 -19.12 24.27 -9.94
N ALA A 173 -19.15 23.04 -10.47
CA ALA A 173 -19.29 22.78 -11.91
C ALA A 173 -20.68 23.21 -12.42
N SER A 174 -21.75 22.89 -11.68
CA SER A 174 -23.11 23.30 -12.07
C SER A 174 -23.32 24.82 -12.08
N GLY A 175 -22.57 25.57 -11.25
CA GLY A 175 -22.58 27.03 -11.29
C GLY A 175 -21.90 27.60 -12.54
N LEU A 176 -20.75 27.04 -12.91
CA LEU A 176 -19.99 27.42 -14.11
C LEU A 176 -20.74 27.07 -15.40
N ASP A 177 -21.43 25.93 -15.45
CA ASP A 177 -22.27 25.54 -16.58
C ASP A 177 -23.46 26.51 -16.74
N ALA A 178 -24.08 26.94 -15.64
CA ALA A 178 -25.19 27.89 -15.69
C ALA A 178 -24.75 29.29 -16.20
N GLU A 179 -23.57 29.77 -15.78
CA GLU A 179 -23.00 31.04 -16.23
C GLU A 179 -22.58 30.98 -17.72
N SER A 180 -21.98 29.88 -18.14
CA SER A 180 -21.57 29.66 -19.53
C SER A 180 -22.78 29.53 -20.46
N LEU A 181 -23.87 28.92 -20.00
CA LEU A 181 -25.12 28.79 -20.75
C LEU A 181 -25.87 30.15 -20.81
N ALA A 182 -25.76 30.98 -19.78
CA ALA A 182 -26.27 32.35 -19.80
C ALA A 182 -25.52 33.24 -20.80
N LEU A 183 -24.20 33.12 -20.90
CA LEU A 183 -23.39 33.81 -21.91
C LEU A 183 -23.66 33.29 -23.32
N ALA A 184 -23.76 31.97 -23.52
CA ALA A 184 -24.04 31.37 -24.83
C ALA A 184 -25.42 31.77 -25.38
N ARG A 185 -26.44 31.92 -24.52
CA ARG A 185 -27.78 32.39 -24.90
C ARG A 185 -27.80 33.84 -25.42
N GLN A 186 -26.79 34.65 -25.14
CA GLN A 186 -26.68 36.02 -25.70
C GLN A 186 -26.34 36.01 -27.20
N VAL A 187 -25.68 34.95 -27.69
CA VAL A 187 -25.23 34.82 -29.08
C VAL A 187 -26.15 33.91 -29.90
N VAL A 188 -26.76 32.90 -29.27
CA VAL A 188 -27.72 31.97 -29.88
C VAL A 188 -29.02 31.91 -29.06
N PRO A 189 -30.09 32.65 -29.46
CA PRO A 189 -31.38 32.59 -28.79
C PRO A 189 -32.03 31.22 -29.05
N GLY A 190 -32.12 30.38 -28.01
CA GLY A 190 -32.79 29.06 -28.07
C GLY A 190 -31.96 27.85 -27.65
N ALA A 191 -30.69 28.01 -27.25
CA ALA A 191 -29.88 26.88 -26.78
C ALA A 191 -30.25 26.46 -25.34
N ASN A 192 -30.56 25.18 -25.17
CA ASN A 192 -30.88 24.55 -23.88
C ASN A 192 -29.70 23.75 -23.28
N ASP A 193 -28.63 23.56 -24.05
CA ASP A 193 -27.42 22.82 -23.66
C ASP A 193 -26.19 23.48 -24.28
N LEU A 194 -25.06 23.48 -23.56
CA LEU A 194 -23.80 24.10 -23.99
C LEU A 194 -23.22 23.41 -25.22
N LEU A 195 -23.32 22.08 -25.29
CA LEU A 195 -22.86 21.30 -26.43
C LEU A 195 -23.66 21.64 -27.69
N GLN A 196 -24.96 21.89 -27.55
CA GLN A 196 -25.81 22.30 -28.67
C GLN A 196 -25.58 23.76 -29.08
N ALA A 197 -25.27 24.64 -28.12
CA ALA A 197 -24.91 26.02 -28.41
C ALA A 197 -23.62 26.09 -29.24
N GLU A 198 -22.61 25.31 -28.89
CA GLU A 198 -21.32 25.25 -29.59
C GLU A 198 -21.49 24.73 -31.03
N VAL A 199 -22.21 23.62 -31.21
CA VAL A 199 -22.50 23.07 -32.55
C VAL A 199 -23.30 24.04 -33.42
N GLU A 200 -24.25 24.78 -32.84
CA GLU A 200 -25.05 25.77 -33.58
C GLU A 200 -24.24 27.04 -33.90
N MET A 201 -23.34 27.46 -33.00
CA MET A 201 -22.39 28.55 -33.26
C MET A 201 -21.43 28.19 -34.40
N ASP A 202 -20.87 26.98 -34.39
CA ASP A 202 -20.00 26.48 -35.46
C ASP A 202 -20.73 26.38 -36.80
N ARG A 203 -21.98 25.91 -36.80
CA ARG A 203 -22.81 25.91 -38.02
C ARG A 203 -23.04 27.31 -38.58
N ARG A 204 -23.33 28.29 -37.72
CA ARG A 204 -23.54 29.69 -38.15
C ARG A 204 -22.25 30.35 -38.63
N LEU A 205 -21.12 30.02 -38.02
CA LEU A 205 -19.80 30.46 -38.45
C LEU A 205 -19.45 29.87 -39.82
N ALA A 206 -19.65 28.57 -40.00
CA ALA A 206 -19.45 27.88 -41.28
C ALA A 206 -20.36 28.46 -42.40
N ALA A 207 -21.62 28.75 -42.09
CA ALA A 207 -22.55 29.39 -43.03
C ALA A 207 -22.11 30.81 -43.44
N ARG A 208 -21.40 31.52 -42.56
CA ARG A 208 -20.81 32.84 -42.84
C ARG A 208 -19.40 32.78 -43.41
N GLY A 209 -18.85 31.58 -43.63
CA GLY A 209 -17.51 31.39 -44.19
C GLY A 209 -16.37 31.70 -43.22
N ALA A 210 -16.62 31.72 -41.91
CA ALA A 210 -15.61 31.93 -40.86
C ALA A 210 -15.48 30.68 -39.98
N GLY A 211 -14.30 30.46 -39.37
CA GLY A 211 -13.99 29.30 -38.53
C GLY A 211 -13.03 28.30 -39.20
N GLY A 212 -12.73 27.19 -38.51
CA GLY A 212 -11.76 26.16 -38.97
C GLY A 212 -12.12 25.47 -40.30
N TYR A 213 -13.33 25.68 -40.80
CA TYR A 213 -13.86 25.16 -42.07
C TYR A 213 -13.90 26.21 -43.20
N ALA A 214 -13.19 27.33 -43.05
CA ALA A 214 -13.18 28.40 -44.05
C ALA A 214 -12.51 27.96 -45.37
N PHE A 215 -13.08 28.44 -46.50
CA PHE A 215 -12.63 28.21 -47.89
C PHE A 215 -11.11 28.36 -48.13
N THR A 216 -10.44 29.15 -47.29
CA THR A 216 -9.02 29.46 -47.39
C THR A 216 -8.12 28.26 -47.11
N ALA A 217 -8.43 27.41 -46.13
CA ALA A 217 -7.53 26.33 -45.71
C ALA A 217 -7.38 25.18 -46.73
N PRO A 218 -8.46 24.68 -47.36
CA PRO A 218 -8.33 23.62 -48.37
C PRO A 218 -7.78 24.16 -49.69
N VAL A 219 -8.07 25.42 -50.05
CA VAL A 219 -7.51 26.05 -51.26
C VAL A 219 -6.00 26.29 -51.12
N SER A 220 -5.52 26.70 -49.93
CA SER A 220 -4.07 26.81 -49.70
C SER A 220 -3.35 25.47 -49.79
N GLY A 221 -3.95 24.39 -49.28
CA GLY A 221 -3.40 23.04 -49.39
C GLY A 221 -3.31 22.57 -50.85
N LEU A 222 -4.37 22.81 -51.64
CA LEU A 222 -4.40 22.46 -53.06
C LEU A 222 -3.38 23.26 -53.89
N LEU A 223 -3.26 24.56 -53.64
CA LEU A 223 -2.28 25.39 -54.35
C LEU A 223 -0.84 25.00 -54.00
N SER A 224 -0.57 24.64 -52.73
CA SER A 224 0.75 24.18 -52.30
C SER A 224 1.12 22.83 -52.93
N ALA A 225 0.19 21.86 -52.96
CA ALA A 225 0.43 20.56 -53.56
C ALA A 225 0.66 20.64 -55.08
N MET A 226 0.06 21.63 -55.75
CA MET A 226 0.30 21.90 -57.17
C MET A 226 1.67 22.53 -57.46
N GLN A 227 2.23 23.32 -56.53
CA GLN A 227 3.55 23.92 -56.72
C GLN A 227 4.67 22.87 -56.83
N ASP A 228 4.50 21.73 -56.15
CA ASP A 228 5.47 20.64 -56.16
C ASP A 228 5.46 19.82 -57.46
N VAL A 229 4.45 20.00 -58.34
CA VAL A 229 4.30 19.24 -59.59
C VAL A 229 4.07 20.19 -60.78
N PRO A 230 5.13 20.64 -61.48
CA PRO A 230 5.03 21.66 -62.54
C PRO A 230 4.31 21.21 -63.83
N GLY A 231 3.77 19.99 -63.87
CA GLY A 231 3.01 19.43 -65.01
C GLY A 231 1.48 19.49 -64.88
N VAL A 232 0.94 19.98 -63.76
CA VAL A 232 -0.50 19.99 -63.46
C VAL A 232 -1.05 21.41 -63.48
N SER A 233 -2.11 21.64 -64.26
CA SER A 233 -2.82 22.91 -64.36
C SER A 233 -4.24 22.81 -63.81
N LEU A 234 -4.68 23.81 -63.04
CA LEU A 234 -6.05 23.91 -62.54
C LEU A 234 -6.92 24.57 -63.60
N THR A 235 -7.97 23.88 -64.04
CA THR A 235 -8.85 24.36 -65.14
C THR A 235 -10.13 24.98 -64.60
N ALA A 236 -10.66 24.46 -63.49
CA ALA A 236 -11.83 25.02 -62.82
C ALA A 236 -11.74 24.84 -61.30
N LEU A 237 -12.22 25.82 -60.56
CA LEU A 237 -12.40 25.76 -59.11
C LEU A 237 -13.77 26.34 -58.76
N SER A 238 -14.62 25.56 -58.13
CA SER A 238 -15.96 25.98 -57.71
C SER A 238 -16.26 25.49 -56.30
N ARG A 239 -17.14 26.20 -55.60
CA ARG A 239 -17.62 25.83 -54.27
C ARG A 239 -19.11 25.55 -54.34
N ASP A 240 -19.52 24.37 -53.88
CA ASP A 240 -20.93 24.01 -53.76
C ASP A 240 -21.52 24.66 -52.49
N PRO A 241 -22.81 25.05 -52.47
CA PRO A 241 -23.51 25.50 -51.26
C PRO A 241 -23.41 24.55 -50.06
N ASP A 242 -23.14 23.26 -50.32
CA ASP A 242 -22.90 22.23 -49.31
C ASP A 242 -21.51 22.33 -48.64
N GLY A 243 -20.72 23.35 -48.97
CA GLY A 243 -19.42 23.64 -48.37
C GLY A 243 -18.25 22.87 -48.97
N MET A 244 -18.50 21.98 -49.93
CA MET A 244 -17.49 21.17 -50.62
C MET A 244 -16.80 21.99 -51.72
N ILE A 245 -15.49 21.78 -51.90
CA ILE A 245 -14.71 22.42 -52.96
C ILE A 245 -14.54 21.43 -54.10
N ARG A 246 -14.95 21.81 -55.32
CA ARG A 246 -14.70 21.07 -56.57
C ARG A 246 -13.58 21.75 -57.35
N ALA A 247 -12.53 21.00 -57.65
CA ALA A 247 -11.40 21.43 -58.46
C ALA A 247 -11.21 20.46 -59.63
N THR A 248 -10.99 20.99 -60.84
CA THR A 248 -10.69 20.18 -62.03
C THR A 248 -9.22 20.37 -62.40
N LEU A 249 -8.42 19.32 -62.25
CA LEU A 249 -7.00 19.31 -62.61
C LEU A 249 -6.80 18.71 -64.01
N ALA A 250 -5.90 19.31 -64.79
CA ALA A 250 -5.50 18.84 -66.11
C ALA A 250 -3.99 18.65 -66.17
N ALA A 251 -3.52 17.48 -66.60
CA ALA A 251 -2.10 17.19 -66.76
C ALA A 251 -1.82 16.42 -68.06
N ALA A 252 -0.56 16.46 -68.51
CA ALA A 252 -0.12 15.72 -69.70
C ALA A 252 0.00 14.20 -69.43
N LYS A 253 0.26 13.80 -68.18
CA LYS A 253 0.35 12.40 -67.73
C LYS A 253 -0.55 12.20 -66.52
N GLY A 254 -1.24 11.06 -66.46
CA GLY A 254 -2.11 10.72 -65.32
C GLY A 254 -1.36 10.57 -64.00
N ASP A 255 -0.09 10.16 -64.04
CA ASP A 255 0.75 9.97 -62.85
C ASP A 255 1.02 11.29 -62.10
N ASP A 256 1.05 12.41 -62.82
CA ASP A 256 1.23 13.74 -62.24
C ASP A 256 0.00 14.16 -61.42
N ILE A 257 -1.21 13.79 -61.88
CA ILE A 257 -2.47 14.03 -61.14
C ILE A 257 -2.51 13.18 -59.87
N ASN A 258 -2.11 11.91 -59.95
CA ASN A 258 -2.06 11.02 -58.80
C ASN A 258 -1.08 11.53 -57.72
N SER A 259 0.03 12.13 -58.11
CA SER A 259 0.99 12.72 -57.18
C SER A 259 0.38 13.87 -56.37
N VAL A 260 -0.41 14.73 -57.01
CA VAL A 260 -1.15 15.83 -56.33
C VAL A 260 -2.25 15.27 -55.41
N LEU A 261 -2.96 14.23 -55.83
CA LEU A 261 -3.97 13.56 -55.01
C LEU A 261 -3.39 12.96 -53.73
N LEU A 262 -2.24 12.30 -53.83
CA LEU A 262 -1.53 11.73 -52.68
C LEU A 262 -1.02 12.80 -51.72
N ALA A 263 -0.49 13.92 -52.24
CA ALA A 263 -0.05 15.05 -51.41
C ALA A 263 -1.22 15.67 -50.63
N LEU A 264 -2.40 15.80 -51.26
CA LEU A 264 -3.60 16.30 -50.60
C LEU A 264 -4.17 15.33 -49.56
N GLN A 265 -4.12 14.02 -49.79
CA GLN A 265 -4.48 13.01 -48.79
C GLN A 265 -3.51 13.01 -47.60
N ALA A 266 -2.21 13.19 -47.86
CA ALA A 266 -1.19 13.31 -46.81
C ALA A 266 -1.39 14.57 -45.94
N ALA A 267 -1.95 15.63 -46.52
CA ALA A 267 -2.37 16.83 -45.81
C ALA A 267 -3.69 16.66 -45.01
N GLY A 268 -4.27 15.45 -44.99
CA GLY A 268 -5.43 15.09 -44.18
C GLY A 268 -6.79 15.33 -44.85
N PHE A 269 -6.81 15.73 -46.13
CA PHE A 269 -8.07 15.98 -46.85
C PHE A 269 -8.65 14.70 -47.44
N THR A 270 -9.97 14.52 -47.31
CA THR A 270 -10.66 13.39 -47.95
C THR A 270 -11.04 13.78 -49.38
N ILE A 271 -10.52 13.03 -50.34
CA ILE A 271 -10.66 13.33 -51.77
C ILE A 271 -11.45 12.23 -52.47
N THR A 272 -12.40 12.65 -53.30
CA THR A 272 -12.99 11.78 -54.33
C THR A 272 -12.61 12.33 -55.69
N ALA A 273 -11.88 11.56 -56.49
CA ALA A 273 -11.44 11.92 -57.83
C ALA A 273 -12.12 11.03 -58.88
N THR A 274 -12.74 11.63 -59.90
CA THR A 274 -13.28 10.90 -61.05
C THR A 274 -12.41 11.22 -62.27
N PRO A 275 -11.68 10.25 -62.85
CA PRO A 275 -10.86 10.49 -64.03
C PRO A 275 -11.74 10.62 -65.28
N SER A 276 -11.47 11.63 -66.10
CA SER A 276 -12.10 11.85 -67.41
C SER A 276 -11.04 12.23 -68.45
N GLN A 277 -11.28 11.96 -69.74
CA GLN A 277 -10.35 12.33 -70.83
C GLN A 277 -10.98 13.42 -71.70
N ASP A 278 -10.21 14.47 -71.97
CA ASP A 278 -10.60 15.56 -72.87
C ASP A 278 -10.36 15.15 -74.34
N PRO A 279 -11.16 15.62 -75.33
CA PRO A 279 -10.98 15.26 -76.73
C PRO A 279 -9.62 15.65 -77.34
N GLY A 280 -8.86 16.52 -76.66
CA GLY A 280 -7.49 16.92 -77.02
C GLY A 280 -6.37 16.01 -76.50
N GLY A 281 -6.69 14.85 -75.90
CA GLY A 281 -5.68 13.87 -75.45
C GLY A 281 -5.00 14.18 -74.11
N ARG A 282 -5.54 15.11 -73.31
CA ARG A 282 -5.10 15.40 -71.94
C ARG A 282 -6.01 14.71 -70.92
N MET A 283 -5.45 14.23 -69.81
CA MET A 283 -6.24 13.65 -68.72
C MET A 283 -6.77 14.76 -67.82
N LEU A 284 -8.07 14.70 -67.52
CA LEU A 284 -8.78 15.54 -66.58
C LEU A 284 -9.13 14.71 -65.34
N ALA A 285 -9.10 15.33 -64.17
CA ALA A 285 -9.64 14.74 -62.96
C ALA A 285 -10.49 15.77 -62.22
N ASP A 286 -11.77 15.43 -62.05
CA ASP A 286 -12.67 16.18 -61.19
C ASP A 286 -12.52 15.70 -59.76
N ILE A 287 -12.10 16.63 -58.90
CA ILE A 287 -11.76 16.38 -57.51
C ILE A 287 -12.75 17.11 -56.62
N THR A 288 -13.39 16.37 -55.73
CA THR A 288 -14.16 16.95 -54.62
C THR A 288 -13.38 16.79 -53.33
N VAL A 289 -13.09 17.90 -52.65
CA VAL A 289 -12.31 17.95 -51.40
C VAL A 289 -13.24 18.22 -50.22
N ARG A 290 -13.11 17.39 -49.18
CA ARG A 290 -13.72 17.59 -47.86
C ARG A 290 -12.63 17.76 -46.80
N SER A 291 -12.79 18.77 -45.94
CA SER A 291 -12.02 18.96 -44.71
C SER A 291 -12.56 18.12 -43.57
#